data_AF-A0A916MHE1-F1
#
_entry.id   AF-A0A916MHE1-F1
#
_cell.length_a   1.000
_cell.length_b   1.000
_cell.length_c   1.000
_cell.angle_alpha   90.00
_cell.angle_beta   90.00
_cell.angle_gamma   90.00
#
_symmetry.space_group_name_H-M   'P 1'
#
loop_
_entity.id
_entity.type
_entity.pdbx_description
1 polymer ?
#
loop_
_entity_poly.entity_id
_entity_poly.type
_entity_poly.pdbx_seq_one_letter_code
_entity_poly.pdbx_strand_id
1 'polypeptide(L)'
;MVTRHPTQVYDLLAVIGIGISVWRASRPFDGARFGLFVALYAAARLFLETFHEDSATLANIRVVQIGSLVVLIVALWLLHRWAREWA
;
A
#
# COMPACT_ATOMS: atom_id res chain seq x y z
N MET A 1 14.86 -28.07 6.48
CA MET A 1 14.75 -27.14 5.34
C MET A 1 13.83 -26.01 5.78
N VAL A 2 14.34 -24.78 5.87
CA VAL A 2 13.51 -23.62 6.25
C VAL A 2 12.59 -23.31 5.07
N THR A 3 11.28 -23.40 5.28
CA THR A 3 10.27 -23.02 4.29
C THR A 3 10.24 -21.51 4.19
N ARG A 4 10.93 -20.95 3.20
CA ARG A 4 10.89 -19.51 2.92
C ARG A 4 9.61 -19.19 2.16
N HIS A 5 8.88 -18.18 2.62
CA HIS A 5 7.75 -17.65 1.87
C HIS A 5 8.22 -17.04 0.55
N PRO A 6 7.53 -17.29 -0.58
CA PRO A 6 7.87 -16.68 -1.87
C PRO A 6 7.39 -15.22 -1.90
N THR A 7 7.97 -14.36 -1.07
CA THR A 7 7.60 -12.94 -0.93
C THR A 7 7.56 -12.22 -2.27
N GLN A 8 8.48 -12.55 -3.18
CA GLN A 8 8.52 -12.04 -4.55
C GLN A 8 7.21 -12.29 -5.33
N VAL A 9 6.59 -13.46 -5.15
CA VAL A 9 5.30 -13.78 -5.82
C VAL A 9 4.19 -12.93 -5.20
N TYR A 10 4.19 -12.72 -3.89
CA TYR A 10 3.20 -11.88 -3.22
C TYR A 10 3.33 -10.40 -3.61
N ASP A 11 4.55 -9.89 -3.71
CA ASP A 11 4.83 -8.54 -4.18
C ASP A 11 4.37 -8.35 -5.63
N LEU A 12 4.67 -9.32 -6.50
CA LEU A 12 4.24 -9.28 -7.90
C LEU A 12 2.71 -9.26 -8.02
N LEU A 13 2.02 -10.14 -7.30
CA LEU A 13 0.55 -10.19 -7.30
C LEU A 13 -0.05 -8.90 -6.75
N ALA A 14 0.55 -8.31 -5.71
CA ALA A 14 0.12 -7.04 -5.18
C ALA A 14 0.28 -5.90 -6.19
N VAL A 15 1.43 -5.78 -6.86
CA VAL A 15 1.66 -4.73 -7.86
C VAL A 15 0.71 -4.89 -9.06
N ILE A 16 0.48 -6.12 -9.53
CA ILE A 16 -0.50 -6.41 -10.60
C ILE A 16 -1.91 -6.00 -10.15
N GLY A 17 -2.31 -6.40 -8.94
CA GLY A 17 -3.61 -6.03 -8.36
C GLY A 17 -3.80 -4.52 -8.26
N ILE A 18 -2.80 -3.81 -7.72
CA ILE A 18 -2.78 -2.34 -7.63
C ILE A 18 -2.93 -1.73 -9.03
N GLY A 19 -2.16 -2.21 -10.01
CA GLY A 19 -2.21 -1.71 -11.39
C GLY A 19 -3.60 -1.86 -12.01
N ILE A 20 -4.23 -3.02 -11.86
CA ILE A 20 -5.59 -3.28 -12.36
C ILE A 20 -6.61 -2.38 -11.64
N SER A 21 -6.53 -2.27 -10.31
CA SER A 21 -7.43 -1.43 -9.52
C SER A 21 -7.34 0.05 -9.93
N VAL A 22 -6.12 0.57 -10.07
CA VAL A 22 -5.89 1.97 -10.48
C VAL A 22 -6.32 2.21 -11.93
N TRP A 23 -6.11 1.23 -12.83
CA TRP A 23 -6.52 1.34 -14.22
C TRP A 23 -8.04 1.35 -14.40
N ARG A 24 -8.77 0.52 -13.64
CA ARG A 24 -10.23 0.46 -13.67
C ARG A 24 -10.91 1.57 -12.87
N ALA A 25 -10.18 2.24 -11.97
CA ALA A 25 -10.75 3.31 -11.17
C ALA A 25 -11.18 4.51 -12.02
N SER A 26 -12.36 5.03 -11.71
CA SER A 26 -12.83 6.32 -12.21
C SER A 26 -11.87 7.42 -11.75
N ARG A 27 -11.77 8.47 -12.57
CA ARG A 27 -10.95 9.65 -12.27
C ARG A 27 -11.90 10.83 -12.02
N PRO A 28 -12.49 10.92 -10.81
CA PRO A 28 -13.41 12.01 -10.48
C PRO A 28 -12.69 13.37 -10.45
N PHE A 29 -11.41 13.40 -10.08
CA PHE A 29 -10.58 14.61 -10.03
C PHE A 29 -9.12 14.29 -10.33
N ASP A 30 -8.33 15.34 -10.56
CA ASP A 30 -6.89 15.24 -10.79
C ASP A 30 -6.15 14.80 -9.53
N GLY A 31 -5.40 13.70 -9.63
CA GLY A 31 -4.71 13.08 -8.50
C GLY A 31 -5.49 11.94 -7.82
N ALA A 32 -6.76 11.69 -8.15
CA ALA A 32 -7.55 10.60 -7.56
C ALA A 32 -6.90 9.22 -7.74
N ARG A 33 -6.41 8.92 -8.95
CA ARG A 33 -5.70 7.67 -9.26
C ARG A 33 -4.36 7.56 -8.52
N PHE A 34 -3.67 8.69 -8.34
CA PHE A 34 -2.41 8.72 -7.60
C PHE A 34 -2.66 8.47 -6.11
N GLY A 35 -3.64 9.14 -5.49
CA GLY A 35 -4.03 8.89 -4.11
C GLY A 35 -4.45 7.43 -3.89
N LEU A 36 -5.22 6.87 -4.83
CA LEU A 36 -5.62 5.46 -4.79
C LEU A 36 -4.40 4.52 -4.90
N PHE A 37 -3.47 4.80 -5.80
CA PHE A 37 -2.22 4.05 -5.92
C PHE A 37 -1.43 4.07 -4.61
N VAL A 38 -1.24 5.25 -4.00
CA VAL A 38 -0.50 5.40 -2.73
C VAL A 38 -1.19 4.62 -1.61
N ALA A 39 -2.53 4.72 -1.50
CA ALA A 39 -3.29 3.99 -0.49
C ALA A 39 -3.15 2.46 -0.67
N LEU A 40 -3.35 1.95 -1.89
CA LEU A 40 -3.25 0.51 -2.16
C LEU A 40 -1.83 -0.01 -1.97
N TYR A 41 -0.81 0.75 -2.38
CA TYR A 41 0.60 0.39 -2.20
C TYR A 41 0.97 0.35 -0.72
N ALA A 42 0.59 1.37 0.06
CA ALA A 42 0.85 1.42 1.50
C ALA A 42 0.13 0.27 2.24
N ALA A 43 -1.11 -0.05 1.86
CA ALA A 43 -1.82 -1.21 2.38
C ALA A 43 -1.08 -2.52 2.04
N ALA A 44 -0.73 -2.75 0.78
CA ALA A 44 0.01 -3.94 0.37
C ALA A 44 1.34 -4.06 1.13
N ARG A 45 2.10 -2.97 1.26
CA ARG A 45 3.36 -2.95 2.01
C ARG A 45 3.15 -3.32 3.48
N LEU A 46 2.12 -2.78 4.14
CA LEU A 46 1.80 -3.08 5.54
C LEU A 46 1.53 -4.58 5.77
N PHE A 47 0.82 -5.23 4.85
CA PHE A 47 0.52 -6.67 4.93
C PHE A 47 1.73 -7.53 4.55
N LEU A 48 2.38 -7.23 3.42
CA LEU A 48 3.45 -8.06 2.85
C LEU A 48 4.74 -8.01 3.64
N GLU A 49 5.02 -6.90 4.33
CA GLU A 49 6.19 -6.80 5.20
C GLU A 49 6.20 -7.96 6.22
N THR A 50 5.04 -8.51 6.64
CA THR A 50 4.99 -9.55 7.69
C THR A 50 5.54 -10.90 7.22
N PHE A 51 5.58 -11.09 5.90
CA PHE A 51 6.16 -12.27 5.27
C PHE A 51 7.62 -12.04 4.86
N HIS A 52 8.12 -10.81 4.95
CA HIS A 52 9.51 -10.49 4.65
C HIS A 52 10.41 -10.85 5.84
N GLU A 53 11.19 -11.93 5.68
CA GLU A 53 12.18 -12.38 6.65
C GLU A 53 13.30 -11.34 6.88
N ASP A 54 13.57 -10.47 5.90
CA ASP A 54 14.61 -9.42 5.95
C ASP A 54 14.03 -8.02 6.26
N SER A 55 12.99 -7.97 7.10
CA SER A 55 12.37 -6.70 7.49
C SER A 55 13.37 -5.80 8.22
N ALA A 56 13.47 -4.54 7.80
CA ALA A 56 14.28 -3.54 8.49
C ALA A 56 13.71 -3.31 9.90
N THR A 57 14.38 -3.88 10.90
CA THR A 57 14.02 -3.74 12.30
C THR A 57 14.90 -2.70 12.98
N LEU A 58 14.27 -1.73 13.65
CA LEU A 58 14.95 -0.80 14.53
C LEU A 58 14.45 -1.08 15.95
N ALA A 59 15.34 -1.49 16.84
CA ALA A 59 14.98 -1.84 18.23
C ALA A 59 13.82 -2.87 18.34
N ASN A 60 13.83 -3.91 17.50
CA ASN A 60 12.75 -4.92 17.38
C ASN A 60 11.41 -4.40 16.84
N ILE A 61 11.35 -3.14 16.38
CA ILE A 61 10.18 -2.55 15.76
C ILE A 61 10.36 -2.57 14.24
N ARG A 62 9.35 -3.07 13.54
CA ARG A 62 9.31 -3.09 12.07
C ARG A 62 8.92 -1.71 11.57
N VAL A 63 9.91 -0.85 11.36
CA VAL A 63 9.75 0.56 10.99
C VAL A 63 8.90 0.71 9.72
N VAL A 64 9.06 -0.21 8.78
CA VAL A 64 8.30 -0.22 7.52
C VAL A 64 6.81 -0.39 7.76
N GLN A 65 6.38 -1.16 8.78
CA GLN A 65 4.96 -1.26 9.11
C GLN A 65 4.40 0.06 9.62
N ILE A 66 5.12 0.72 10.52
CA ILE A 66 4.70 2.02 11.07
C ILE A 66 4.62 3.07 9.95
N GLY A 67 5.67 3.16 9.12
CA GLY A 67 5.69 4.06 7.98
C GLY A 67 4.55 3.80 6.99
N SER A 68 4.32 2.53 6.65
CA SER A 68 3.23 2.14 5.74
C SER A 68 1.86 2.46 6.32
N LEU A 69 1.66 2.28 7.63
CA LEU A 69 0.42 2.63 8.31
C LEU A 69 0.17 4.15 8.29
N VAL A 70 1.19 4.96 8.59
CA VAL A 70 1.09 6.42 8.54
C VAL A 70 0.74 6.89 7.12
N VAL A 71 1.44 6.38 6.11
CA VAL A 71 1.16 6.73 4.70
C VAL A 71 -0.25 6.31 4.31
N LEU A 72 -0.71 5.12 4.71
CA LEU A 72 -2.06 4.64 4.43
C LEU A 72 -3.13 5.56 5.03
N ILE A 73 -2.99 5.95 6.31
CA ILE A 73 -3.92 6.86 6.99
C ILE A 73 -3.97 8.21 6.28
N VAL A 74 -2.81 8.78 5.95
CA VAL A 74 -2.73 10.08 5.25
C VAL A 74 -3.36 10.00 3.85
N ALA A 75 -3.07 8.93 3.10
CA ALA A 75 -3.61 8.74 1.75
C ALA A 75 -5.14 8.61 1.77
N LEU A 76 -5.69 7.82 2.68
CA LEU A 76 -7.15 7.67 2.84
C LEU A 76 -7.81 8.96 3.30
N TRP A 77 -7.19 9.69 4.23
CA TRP A 77 -7.71 10.98 4.70
C TRP A 77 -7.75 12.02 3.58
N LEU A 78 -6.68 12.14 2.78
CA LEU A 78 -6.65 13.03 1.62
C LEU A 78 -7.68 12.64 0.56
N LEU A 79 -7.78 11.35 0.22
CA LEU A 79 -8.78 10.85 -0.72
C LEU A 79 -10.20 11.15 -0.23
N HIS A 80 -10.49 10.93 1.06
CA HIS A 80 -11.80 11.22 1.63
C HIS A 80 -12.10 12.72 1.61
N ARG A 81 -11.11 13.56 1.93
CA ARG A 81 -11.25 15.00 1.89
C ARG A 81 -11.55 15.49 0.46
N TRP A 82 -10.75 15.06 -0.52
CA TRP A 82 -10.95 15.44 -1.91
C TRP A 82 -12.26 14.89 -2.46
N ALA A 83 -12.65 13.66 -2.12
CA ALA A 83 -13.95 13.13 -2.54
C ALA A 83 -15.12 13.98 -2.05
N ARG A 84 -15.02 14.62 -0.87
CA ARG A 84 -16.06 15.54 -0.36
C ARG A 84 -16.00 16.94 -0.97
N GLU A 85 -14.83 17.40 -1.40
CA GLU A 85 -14.68 18.71 -2.03
C GLU A 85 -15.22 18.72 -3.48
N TRP A 86 -15.28 17.55 -4.13
CA TRP A 86 -15.70 17.38 -5.52
C TRP A 86 -17.07 16.69 -5.68
N ALA A 87 -17.79 16.39 -4.59
CA ALA A 87 -19.15 15.81 -4.58
C ALA A 87 -20.20 16.90 -4.35
#